data_AF-A0A957L6A0-F1
#
_entry.id   AF-A0A957L6A0-F1
#
_cell.length_a   1.000
_cell.length_b   1.000
_cell.length_c   1.000
_cell.angle_alpha   90.00
_cell.angle_beta   90.00
_cell.angle_gamma   90.00
#
_symmetry.space_group_name_H-M   'P 1'
#
loop_
_entity.id
_entity.type
_entity.pdbx_description
1 polymer ?
#
loop_
_entity_poly.entity_id
_entity_poly.type
_entity_poly.pdbx_seq_one_letter_code
_entity_poly.pdbx_strand_id
1 'polypeptide(L)' 'WNSWGWKVFDILLLAFALVHGFNGLRNVLEDYIHNESVTKALNWFLLIFGIATVLWCAYAIASFEAVAVFSAQ' A
#
# COMPACT_ATOMS: atom_id res chain seq x y z
N TRP A 1 19.58 -7.96 1.87
CA TRP A 1 18.17 -7.67 1.53
C TRP A 1 17.21 -8.85 1.65
N ASN A 2 17.60 -10.12 1.41
CA ASN A 2 16.62 -11.24 1.46
C ASN A 2 16.39 -11.88 2.86
N SER A 3 16.94 -11.33 3.95
CA SER A 3 16.70 -11.90 5.28
C SER A 3 15.33 -11.50 5.82
N TRP A 4 14.73 -12.35 6.65
CA TRP A 4 13.41 -12.09 7.26
C TRP A 4 13.31 -10.76 8.02
N GLY A 5 14.39 -10.29 8.66
CA GLY A 5 14.38 -8.98 9.33
C GLY A 5 14.09 -7.79 8.38
N TRP A 6 14.65 -7.81 7.17
CA TRP A 6 14.39 -6.77 6.16
C TRP A 6 12.99 -6.90 5.57
N LYS A 7 12.51 -8.11 5.31
CA LYS A 7 11.14 -8.34 4.83
C LYS A 7 10.09 -7.84 5.83
N VAL A 8 10.31 -8.04 7.13
CA VAL A 8 9.42 -7.51 8.19
C VAL A 8 9.47 -5.99 8.20
N PHE A 9 10.66 -5.38 8.11
CA PHE A 9 10.79 -3.93 8.01
C PHE A 9 10.04 -3.36 6.80
N ASP A 10 10.15 -4.00 5.63
CA ASP A 10 9.45 -3.58 4.40
C ASP A 10 7.92 -3.68 4.54
N ILE A 11 7.41 -4.73 5.21
CA ILE A 11 5.98 -4.89 5.49
C ILE A 11 5.49 -3.82 6.47
N LEU A 12 6.26 -3.52 7.52
CA LEU A 12 5.92 -2.44 8.46
C LEU A 12 5.90 -1.10 7.73
N LEU A 13 6.93 -0.82 6.93
CA LEU A 13 7.03 0.41 6.15
C LEU A 13 5.85 0.54 5.18
N LEU A 14 5.48 -0.54 4.48
CA LEU A 14 4.31 -0.61 3.60
C LEU A 14 3.03 -0.24 4.36
N ALA A 15 2.78 -0.86 5.51
CA ALA A 15 1.58 -0.63 6.30
C ALA A 15 1.50 0.82 6.80
N PHE A 16 2.57 1.33 7.41
CA PHE A 16 2.59 2.70 7.95
C PHE A 16 2.48 3.75 6.85
N ALA A 17 3.25 3.62 5.76
CA ALA A 17 3.26 4.59 4.68
C ALA A 17 1.91 4.64 3.96
N LEU A 18 1.30 3.49 3.63
CA LEU A 18 0.01 3.47 2.95
C LEU A 18 -1.12 3.97 3.83
N VAL A 19 -1.22 3.50 5.09
CA VAL A 19 -2.28 3.97 6.00
C VAL A 19 -2.16 5.47 6.24
N HIS A 20 -0.95 5.97 6.50
CA HIS A 20 -0.72 7.40 6.70
C HIS A 20 -1.04 8.22 5.44
N GLY A 21 -0.51 7.81 4.29
CA GLY A 21 -0.70 8.51 3.03
C GLY A 21 -2.17 8.55 2.59
N PHE A 22 -2.90 7.44 2.76
CA PHE A 22 -4.30 7.35 2.33
C PHE A 22 -5.22 8.10 3.28
N ASN A 23 -4.96 8.08 4.58
CA ASN A 23 -5.70 8.91 5.54
C ASN A 23 -5.46 10.40 5.29
N GLY A 24 -4.22 10.80 4.99
CA GLY A 24 -3.90 12.17 4.60
C GLY A 24 -4.62 12.59 3.32
N LEU A 25 -4.58 11.74 2.29
CA LEU A 25 -5.29 11.98 1.03
C LEU A 25 -6.81 12.08 1.25
N ARG A 26 -7.39 11.22 2.07
CA ARG A 26 -8.81 11.26 2.42
C ARG A 26 -9.18 12.61 3.05
N ASN A 27 -8.39 13.10 4.01
CA ASN A 27 -8.63 14.39 4.63
C ASN A 27 -8.58 15.52 3.59
N VAL A 28 -7.57 15.53 2.72
CA VAL A 28 -7.47 16.53 1.62
C VAL A 28 -8.69 16.45 0.70
N LEU A 29 -9.13 15.26 0.30
CA LEU A 29 -10.30 15.11 -0.58
C LEU A 29 -11.58 15.60 0.09
N GLU A 30 -11.75 15.34 1.39
CA GLU A 30 -12.90 15.81 2.18
C GLU A 30 -12.93 17.34 2.30
N ASP A 31 -11.77 18.01 2.30
CA ASP A 31 -11.69 19.48 2.33
C ASP A 31 -12.06 20.14 0.99
N TYR A 32 -11.85 19.47 -0.14
CA TYR A 32 -12.08 20.04 -1.48
C TYR A 32 -13.36 19.55 -2.17
N ILE A 33 -13.91 18.40 -1.80
CA ILE A 33 -15.06 17.78 -2.45
C ILE A 33 -16.29 17.87 -1.55
N HIS A 34 -17.20 18.76 -1.92
CA HIS A 34 -18.42 19.05 -1.14
C HIS A 34 -19.63 18.18 -1.53
N ASN A 35 -19.51 17.33 -2.56
CA ASN A 35 -20.58 16.43 -2.97
C ASN A 35 -20.48 15.11 -2.19
N GLU A 36 -21.43 14.86 -1.29
CA GLU A 36 -21.46 13.68 -0.42
C GLU A 36 -21.39 12.35 -1.18
N SER A 37 -22.03 12.25 -2.35
CA SER A 37 -22.02 11.02 -3.16
C SER A 37 -20.63 10.75 -3.74
N VAL A 38 -19.94 11.80 -4.18
CA VAL A 38 -18.57 11.71 -4.71
C VAL A 38 -17.58 11.39 -3.59
N THR A 39 -17.68 12.07 -2.45
CA THR A 39 -16.83 11.82 -1.28
C THR A 39 -16.98 10.38 -0.77
N LYS A 40 -18.21 9.87 -0.70
CA LYS A 40 -18.46 8.47 -0.31
C LYS A 40 -17.87 7.47 -1.31
N ALA A 41 -18.02 7.73 -2.61
CA ALA A 41 -17.45 6.87 -3.65
C ALA A 41 -15.91 6.86 -3.58
N LEU A 42 -15.29 8.02 -3.38
CA LEU A 42 -13.83 8.16 -3.23
C LEU A 42 -13.32 7.45 -1.97
N ASN A 43 -14.02 7.57 -0.84
CA ASN A 43 -13.63 6.90 0.40
C ASN A 43 -13.66 5.37 0.25
N TRP A 44 -14.69 4.83 -0.41
CA TRP A 44 -14.75 3.40 -0.75
C TRP A 44 -13.65 2.99 -1.71
N PHE A 45 -13.39 3.80 -2.75
CA PHE A 45 -12.32 3.54 -3.70
C PHE A 45 -10.95 3.49 -3.00
N LEU A 46 -10.62 4.49 -2.18
CA LEU A 46 -9.37 4.54 -1.42
C LEU A 46 -9.21 3.33 -0.50
N LEU A 47 -10.29 2.91 0.16
CA LEU A 47 -10.27 1.72 1.02
C LEU A 47 -9.92 0.45 0.23
N ILE A 48 -10.67 0.14 -0.83
CA ILE A 48 -10.44 -1.12 -1.56
C ILE A 48 -9.09 -1.08 -2.30
N PHE A 49 -8.73 0.08 -2.84
CA PHE A 49 -7.44 0.28 -3.51
C PHE A 49 -6.27 0.10 -2.53
N GLY A 50 -6.39 0.64 -1.31
CA GLY A 50 -5.40 0.51 -0.26
C GLY A 50 -5.24 -0.94 0.18
N ILE A 51 -6.34 -1.65 0.44
CA ILE A 51 -6.31 -3.08 0.80
C ILE A 51 -5.68 -3.91 -0.33
N ALA A 52 -6.11 -3.69 -1.58
CA ALA A 52 -5.56 -4.41 -2.73
C ALA A 52 -4.05 -4.18 -2.87
N THR A 53 -3.59 -2.95 -2.68
CA THR A 53 -2.17 -2.59 -2.74
C THR A 53 -1.37 -3.25 -1.61
N VAL A 54 -1.87 -3.21 -0.37
CA VAL A 54 -1.21 -3.87 0.78
C VAL A 54 -1.07 -5.37 0.53
N LEU A 55 -2.14 -6.04 0.10
CA LEU A 55 -2.12 -7.48 -0.16
C LEU A 55 -1.15 -7.83 -1.29
N TRP A 56 -1.19 -7.08 -2.39
CA TRP A 56 -0.31 -7.30 -3.55
C TRP A 56 1.16 -7.08 -3.20
N CYS A 57 1.49 -5.98 -2.55
CA CYS A 57 2.86 -5.65 -2.17
C CYS A 57 3.39 -6.59 -1.07
N ALA A 58 2.57 -6.97 -0.09
CA ALA A 58 2.96 -7.94 0.93
C ALA A 58 3.27 -9.31 0.32
N TYR A 59 2.44 -9.76 -0.63
CA TYR A 59 2.71 -10.98 -1.40
C TYR A 59 4.04 -10.87 -2.15
N ALA A 60 4.26 -9.76 -2.88
CA ALA A 60 5.50 -9.53 -3.62
C ALA A 60 6.74 -9.57 -2.71
N ILE A 61 6.71 -8.92 -1.55
CA ILE A 61 7.82 -8.94 -0.57
C ILE A 61 8.06 -10.37 -0.05
N ALA A 62 6.99 -11.08 0.28
CA ALA A 62 7.09 -12.45 0.81
C ALA A 62 7.67 -13.41 -0.22
N SER A 63 7.20 -13.36 -1.47
CA SER A 63 7.58 -14.29 -2.54
C SER A 63 8.86 -13.91 -3.28
N PHE A 64 9.43 -12.72 -3.07
CA PHE A 64 10.62 -12.29 -3.80
C PHE A 64 11.89 -13.03 -3.35
N GLU A 65 12.63 -13.55 -4.34
CA GLU A 65 13.94 -14.18 -4.18
C GLU A 65 14.99 -13.47 -5.04
N ALA A 66 15.95 -12.82 -4.39
CA ALA A 66 16.96 -12.02 -5.10
C ALA A 66 17.93 -12.86 -5.96
N VAL A 67 18.29 -14.07 -5.51
CA VAL A 67 19.26 -14.94 -6.21
C VAL A 67 18.76 -15.38 -7.58
N ALA A 68 17.47 -15.72 -7.70
CA ALA A 68 16.86 -16.18 -8.95
C ALA A 68 16.94 -15.12 -10.07
N VAL A 69 16.93 -13.83 -9.71
CA VAL A 69 17.00 -12.71 -10.65
C VAL A 69 18.42 -12.55 -11.23
N PHE A 70 19.46 -12.72 -10.41
CA PHE A 70 20.85 -12.53 -10.84
C PHE A 70 21.46 -13.77 -11.51
N SER A 71 20.91 -14.98 -11.28
CA SER A 71 21.36 -16.21 -11.95
C SER A 71 20.74 -16.42 -13.34
N ALA A 72 19.68 -15.68 -13.68
CA ALA A 72 19.00 -15.75 -14.97
C ALA A 72 19.53 -14.74 -16.00
N GLN A 73 20.57 -13.97 -15.63
CA GLN A 73 21.23 -12.96 -16.45
C GLN A 73 22.70 -13.32 -16.67
#